data_AF-A0A022J080-F1
#
_entry.id   AF-A0A022J080-F1
#
_cell.length_a   1.000
_cell.length_b   1.000
_cell.length_c   1.000
_cell.angle_alpha   90.00
_cell.angle_beta   90.00
_cell.angle_gamma   90.00
#
_symmetry.space_group_name_H-M   'P 1'
#
loop_
_entity.id
_entity.type
_entity.pdbx_description
1 polymer ?
#
loop_
_entity_poly.entity_id
_entity_poly.type
_entity_poly.pdbx_seq_one_letter_code
_entity_poly.pdbx_strand_id
1 'polypeptide(L)' 'MAFALGVRVSPDTIVNGTVGFGLTEDAPDVSLGLSFPLDILGLRKK' A
#
# COMPACT_ATOMS: atom_id res chain seq x y z
N MET A 1 1.98 -4.41 15.18
CA MET A 1 2.30 -2.98 14.94
C MET A 1 2.30 -2.72 13.44
N ALA A 2 1.85 -1.56 12.96
CA ALA A 2 1.86 -1.26 11.52
C ALA A 2 2.35 0.16 11.22
N PHE A 3 3.18 0.27 10.19
CA PHE A 3 3.70 1.52 9.63
C PHE A 3 3.10 1.70 8.23
N ALA A 4 2.59 2.89 7.95
CA ALA A 4 2.02 3.24 6.66
C ALA A 4 2.69 4.50 6.10
N LEU A 5 3.10 4.45 4.84
CA LEU A 5 3.66 5.57 4.11
C LEU A 5 2.89 5.79 2.80
N GLY A 6 2.29 6.97 2.66
CA GLY A 6 1.68 7.42 1.42
C GLY A 6 2.67 8.27 0.63
N VAL A 7 3.03 7.84 -0.58
CA VAL A 7 3.87 8.61 -1.50
C VAL A 7 2.98 9.16 -2.61
N ARG A 8 2.93 10.50 -2.73
CA ARG A 8 2.27 11.16 -3.85
C ARG A 8 3.17 11.06 -5.08
N VAL A 9 2.75 10.26 -6.06
CA VAL A 9 3.48 10.06 -7.32
C VAL A 9 2.99 11.00 -8.42
N SER A 10 1.79 11.55 -8.30
CA SER A 10 1.23 12.56 -9.22
C SER A 10 0.20 13.43 -8.46
N PRO A 11 -0.22 14.60 -8.98
CA PRO A 11 -1.19 15.47 -8.32
C PRO A 11 -2.45 14.74 -7.85
N ASP A 12 -2.93 13.79 -8.65
CA ASP A 12 -4.16 13.02 -8.39
C ASP A 12 -3.90 11.60 -7.87
N THR A 13 -2.64 11.18 -7.78
CA THR A 13 -2.26 9.78 -7.55
C THR A 13 -1.38 9.65 -6.32
N ILE A 14 -1.87 8.92 -5.31
CA ILE A 14 -1.14 8.57 -4.09
C ILE A 14 -1.05 7.05 -4.00
N VAL A 15 0.16 6.54 -3.83
CA VAL A 15 0.42 5.12 -3.57
C VAL A 15 0.69 4.96 -2.08
N ASN A 16 -0.03 4.06 -1.41
CA ASN A 16 0.23 3.76 0.00
C ASN A 16 0.92 2.42 0.12
N GLY A 17 2.05 2.40 0.84
CA GLY A 17 2.70 1.19 1.29
C GLY A 17 2.47 1.01 2.79
N THR A 18 2.12 -0.20 3.20
CA THR A 18 1.96 -0.57 4.60
C THR A 18 2.85 -1.75 4.93
N VAL A 19 3.51 -1.67 6.09
CA VAL A 19 4.30 -2.76 6.67
C VAL A 19 3.79 -2.99 8.07
N GLY A 20 3.26 -4.18 8.31
CA GLY A 20 2.84 -4.66 9.61
C GLY A 20 3.82 -5.69 10.14
N PHE A 21 4.02 -5.67 11.45
CA PHE A 21 4.71 -6.70 12.21
C PHE A 21 3.70 -7.35 13.16
N GLY A 22 3.56 -8.67 13.05
CA GLY A 22 2.77 -9.46 13.98
C GLY A 22 3.41 -9.43 15.36
N LEU A 23 2.61 -9.14 16.38
CA LEU A 23 3.06 -9.17 17.78
C LEU A 23 2.44 -10.34 18.56
N THR A 24 1.62 -11.13 17.87
CA THR A 24 0.88 -12.27 18.42
C THR A 24 1.22 -13.50 17.58
N GLU A 25 1.09 -14.68 18.19
CA GLU A 25 1.52 -15.97 17.62
C GLU A 25 0.68 -16.38 16.39
N ASP A 26 -0.52 -15.84 16.32
CA ASP A 26 -1.56 -16.02 15.32
C ASP A 26 -1.52 -14.94 14.22
N ALA A 27 -0.71 -13.91 14.39
CA ALA A 27 -0.46 -12.89 13.36
C ALA A 27 0.78 -13.25 12.51
N PRO A 28 0.79 -12.93 11.21
CA PRO A 28 1.98 -13.09 10.38
C PRO A 28 3.15 -12.26 10.93
N ASP A 29 4.37 -12.81 10.92
CA ASP A 29 5.58 -12.12 11.39
C ASP A 29 5.76 -10.74 10.74
N VAL A 30 5.53 -10.66 9.43
CA VAL A 30 5.54 -9.42 8.65
C VAL A 30 4.41 -9.46 7.61
N SER A 31 3.64 -8.39 7.52
CA SER A 31 2.61 -8.18 6.50
C SER A 31 2.97 -6.97 5.63
N LEU A 32 2.99 -7.14 4.31
CA LEU A 32 3.23 -6.05 3.36
C LEU A 32 1.94 -5.77 2.58
N GLY A 33 1.52 -4.51 2.56
CA GLY A 33 0.37 -4.04 1.79
C GLY A 33 0.76 -2.92 0.84
N LEU A 34 0.20 -2.95 -0.36
CA LEU A 34 0.35 -1.90 -1.36
C LEU A 34 -1.04 -1.54 -1.87
N SER A 35 -1.42 -0.27 -1.74
CA SER A 35 -2.66 0.25 -2.32
C SER A 35 -2.32 1.17 -3.49
N PHE A 36 -2.81 0.81 -4.67
CA PHE A 36 -2.77 1.66 -5.84
C PHE A 36 -4.14 2.30 -6.06
N PRO A 37 -4.19 3.57 -6.49
CA PRO A 37 -5.44 4.18 -6.90
C PRO A 37 -5.94 3.52 -8.18
N LEU A 38 -7.26 3.41 -8.33
CA LEU A 38 -7.91 2.75 -9.47
C LEU A 38 -7.68 3.50 -10.79
N ASP A 39 -7.42 4.80 -10.72
CA ASP A 39 -7.14 5.69 -11.86
C ASP A 39 -5.66 5.71 -12.26
N ILE A 40 -5.01 4.54 -12.30
CA ILE A 40 -3.72 4.46 -12.98
C ILE A 40 -3.98 4.76 -14.46
N LEU A 41 -3.55 5.95 -14.91
CA LEU A 41 -3.56 6.47 -16.29
C LEU A 41 -2.97 5.53 -17.37
N GLY A 42 -2.55 4.30 -17.00
CA GLY A 42 -2.07 3.25 -17.87
C GLY A 42 -2.83 1.91 -17.81
N LEU A 43 -3.72 1.65 -16.83
CA LEU A 43 -4.54 0.44 -16.78
C LEU A 43 -5.82 0.55 -17.61
N ARG A 44 -6.25 1.78 -17.93
CA ARG A 44 -7.25 2.05 -18.96
C ARG A 44 -6.58 2.32 -20.31
N LYS A 45 -5.84 1.34 -20.83
CA LYS A 45 -5.32 1.39 -22.20
C LYS A 45 -5.96 0.26 -23.03
N LYS A 46 -7.07 0.64 -23.67
CA LYS A 46 -7.97 -0.12 -24.56
C LYS A 46 -8.80 -1.24 -23.94
#